data_AF-A0A292SMM0-F1
#
_entry.id   AF-A0A292SMM0-F1
#
_cell.length_a   1.000
_cell.length_b   1.000
_cell.length_c   1.000
_cell.angle_alpha   90.00
_cell.angle_beta   90.00
_cell.angle_gamma   90.00
#
_symmetry.space_group_name_H-M   'P 1'
#
loop_
_entity.id
_entity.type
_entity.pdbx_description
1 polymer ?
#
loop_
_entity_poly.entity_id
_entity_poly.type
_entity_poly.pdbx_seq_one_letter_code
_entity_poly.pdbx_strand_id
1 'polypeptide(L)'
;KCNFIGSGGSADVYRIPDTPYCVRIVKKKKAETLGKSLNFSLSESDKINHIVAKSGNGSAIMRYIEGENCFTYQNKKEIVTLPSESYHRLFKQICHAKENNMVFDCDATNIIYNAKDKTLTAIDFYKMDKNYPENVPPLSSIFSALCSHKTDTFQDIQHNKLLVGALLKAGLKEMEYGVKPCISISEFDFNKLLLKFEAHNTEQLPAQYEFLKKSITDIQCLKLKELIGEDVKNELGGKIKFAKALIDQVLCESRNSNFKNVVLWQ
;
A
#
# COMPACT_ATOMS: atom_id res chain seq x y z
N LYS A 1 -18.17 2.01 -28.30
CA LYS A 1 -16.85 2.68 -28.36
C LYS A 1 -16.23 2.60 -26.96
N CYS A 2 -14.96 2.23 -26.83
CA CYS A 2 -14.32 2.21 -25.51
C CYS A 2 -14.07 3.64 -25.00
N ASN A 3 -14.27 3.87 -23.70
CA ASN A 3 -14.10 5.18 -23.08
C ASN A 3 -12.66 5.33 -22.57
N PHE A 4 -11.96 6.39 -22.95
CA PHE A 4 -10.60 6.64 -22.47
C PHE A 4 -10.61 6.85 -20.94
N ILE A 5 -9.71 6.18 -20.22
CA ILE A 5 -9.62 6.27 -18.75
C ILE A 5 -8.23 6.69 -18.24
N GLY A 6 -7.19 6.62 -19.07
CA GLY A 6 -5.86 7.04 -18.65
C GLY A 6 -4.78 6.81 -19.70
N SER A 7 -3.66 7.49 -19.54
CA SER A 7 -2.50 7.39 -20.42
C SER A 7 -1.24 7.41 -19.59
N GLY A 8 -0.37 6.41 -19.78
CA GLY A 8 0.96 6.35 -19.19
C GLY A 8 2.05 6.53 -20.24
N GLY A 9 3.33 6.43 -19.84
CA GLY A 9 4.45 6.57 -20.78
C GLY A 9 4.42 5.53 -21.93
N SER A 10 3.91 4.34 -21.65
CA SER A 10 3.99 3.19 -22.58
C SER A 10 2.67 2.80 -23.24
N ALA A 11 1.52 3.20 -22.67
CA ALA A 11 0.21 2.73 -23.13
C ALA A 11 -0.92 3.70 -22.80
N ASP A 12 -1.99 3.61 -23.57
CA ASP A 12 -3.29 4.21 -23.27
C ASP A 12 -4.25 3.14 -22.78
N VAL A 13 -5.13 3.49 -21.87
CA VAL A 13 -6.10 2.58 -21.27
C VAL A 13 -7.52 3.08 -21.54
N TYR A 14 -8.37 2.15 -21.99
CA TYR A 14 -9.76 2.43 -22.31
C TYR A 14 -10.68 1.45 -21.59
N ARG A 15 -11.76 1.94 -21.00
CA ARG A 15 -12.85 1.13 -20.46
C ARG A 15 -13.60 0.45 -21.60
N ILE A 16 -13.80 -0.87 -21.48
CA ILE A 16 -14.70 -1.60 -22.36
C ILE A 16 -16.13 -1.42 -21.81
N PRO A 17 -17.06 -0.81 -22.57
CA PRO A 17 -18.42 -0.53 -22.10
C PRO A 17 -19.14 -1.80 -21.66
N ASP A 18 -20.00 -1.69 -20.64
CA ASP A 18 -20.90 -2.76 -20.17
C ASP A 18 -20.21 -4.07 -19.73
N THR A 19 -18.90 -4.02 -19.48
CA THR A 19 -18.12 -5.17 -18.96
C THR A 19 -17.41 -4.78 -17.67
N PRO A 20 -16.76 -5.69 -16.93
CA PRO A 20 -15.84 -5.34 -15.83
C PRO A 20 -14.37 -5.18 -16.27
N TYR A 21 -14.11 -4.92 -17.55
CA TYR A 21 -12.76 -4.90 -18.12
C TYR A 21 -12.33 -3.57 -18.74
N CYS A 22 -11.02 -3.35 -18.81
CA CYS A 22 -10.40 -2.31 -19.62
C CYS A 22 -9.39 -2.92 -20.58
N VAL A 23 -9.05 -2.17 -21.64
CA VAL A 23 -8.02 -2.53 -22.61
C VAL A 23 -6.86 -1.56 -22.49
N ARG A 24 -5.65 -2.10 -22.35
CA ARG A 24 -4.38 -1.38 -22.41
C ARG A 24 -3.79 -1.53 -23.80
N ILE A 25 -3.58 -0.42 -24.49
CA ILE A 25 -3.07 -0.34 -25.86
C ILE A 25 -1.70 0.34 -25.84
N VAL A 26 -0.67 -0.35 -26.33
CA VAL A 26 0.72 0.16 -26.32
C VAL A 26 0.88 1.28 -27.36
N LYS A 27 1.39 2.45 -26.94
CA LYS A 27 1.49 3.67 -27.78
C LYS A 27 2.38 3.50 -29.01
N LYS A 28 3.49 2.76 -28.89
CA LYS A 28 4.47 2.54 -29.98
C LYS A 28 3.96 1.64 -31.11
N LYS A 29 2.78 1.01 -30.96
CA LYS A 29 2.14 0.21 -32.01
C LYS A 29 0.73 0.76 -32.23
N LYS A 30 0.61 1.86 -32.99
CA LYS A 30 -0.70 2.34 -33.49
C LYS A 30 -1.37 1.19 -34.24
N ALA A 31 -2.39 0.60 -33.63
CA ALA A 31 -3.53 -0.16 -34.18
C ALA A 31 -3.34 -1.28 -35.23
N GLU A 32 -2.19 -1.42 -35.90
CA GLU A 32 -2.10 -2.27 -37.11
C GLU A 32 -2.10 -3.77 -36.83
N THR A 33 -2.01 -4.20 -35.57
CA THR A 33 -2.30 -5.58 -35.20
C THR A 33 -2.65 -5.66 -33.71
N LEU A 34 -3.91 -5.42 -33.32
CA LEU A 34 -4.41 -6.26 -32.24
C LEU A 34 -4.30 -7.68 -32.79
N GLY A 35 -3.43 -8.51 -32.22
CA GLY A 35 -3.28 -9.90 -32.65
C GLY A 35 -4.67 -10.53 -32.77
N LYS A 36 -4.94 -11.22 -33.89
CA LYS A 36 -6.27 -11.79 -34.19
C LYS A 36 -6.75 -12.77 -33.13
N SER A 37 -5.86 -13.25 -32.27
CA SER A 37 -6.14 -14.14 -31.14
C SER A 37 -5.75 -13.50 -29.81
N LEU A 38 -6.61 -13.72 -28.81
CA LEU A 38 -6.33 -13.45 -27.41
C LEU A 38 -5.69 -14.68 -26.77
N ASN A 39 -4.63 -14.46 -25.99
CA ASN A 39 -3.98 -15.50 -25.20
C ASN A 39 -4.44 -15.39 -23.74
N PHE A 40 -5.01 -16.48 -23.22
CA PHE A 40 -5.49 -16.62 -21.84
C PHE A 40 -4.53 -17.43 -20.94
N SER A 41 -3.41 -17.92 -21.50
CA SER A 41 -2.34 -18.52 -20.72
C SER A 41 -1.51 -17.41 -20.07
N LEU A 42 -1.85 -17.08 -18.83
CA LEU A 42 -1.28 -15.97 -18.07
C LEU A 42 -0.23 -16.45 -17.07
N SER A 43 0.89 -15.74 -17.02
CA SER A 43 1.91 -15.88 -15.97
C SER A 43 1.46 -15.19 -14.68
N GLU A 44 2.14 -15.47 -13.56
CA GLU A 44 1.87 -14.76 -12.30
C GLU A 44 2.10 -13.25 -12.41
N SER A 45 3.10 -12.82 -13.17
CA SER A 45 3.34 -11.40 -13.49
C SER A 45 2.14 -10.74 -14.17
N ASP A 46 1.46 -11.46 -15.06
CA ASP A 46 0.24 -10.98 -15.72
C ASP A 46 -0.90 -10.82 -14.70
N LYS A 47 -1.09 -11.82 -13.83
CA LYS A 47 -2.15 -11.80 -12.81
C LYS A 47 -1.94 -10.70 -11.77
N ILE A 48 -0.71 -10.47 -11.33
CA ILE A 48 -0.32 -9.39 -10.41
C ILE A 48 -0.70 -8.01 -11.00
N ASN A 49 -0.56 -7.86 -12.32
CA ASN A 49 -0.98 -6.67 -13.08
C ASN A 49 -2.44 -6.70 -13.56
N HIS A 50 -3.27 -7.59 -12.98
CA HIS A 50 -4.70 -7.70 -13.27
C HIS A 50 -5.05 -8.01 -14.73
N ILE A 51 -4.10 -8.53 -15.50
CA ILE A 51 -4.34 -8.95 -16.89
C ILE A 51 -5.22 -10.20 -16.89
N VAL A 52 -6.20 -10.24 -17.79
CA VAL A 52 -7.09 -11.39 -18.01
C VAL A 52 -6.95 -11.99 -19.40
N ALA A 53 -6.37 -11.25 -20.35
CA ALA A 53 -5.99 -11.76 -21.66
C ALA A 53 -4.91 -10.88 -22.29
N LYS A 54 -3.99 -11.47 -23.05
CA LYS A 54 -2.97 -10.74 -23.81
C LYS A 54 -3.22 -10.80 -25.30
N SER A 55 -2.86 -9.73 -25.98
CA SER A 55 -2.69 -9.70 -27.43
C SER A 55 -1.19 -9.73 -27.75
N GLY A 56 -0.79 -10.45 -28.79
CA GLY A 56 0.62 -10.73 -29.15
C GLY A 56 1.52 -9.50 -29.36
N ASN A 57 0.96 -8.29 -29.36
CA ASN A 57 1.70 -7.03 -29.49
C ASN A 57 1.92 -6.28 -28.17
N GLY A 58 1.71 -6.93 -27.02
CA GLY A 58 1.91 -6.32 -25.69
C GLY A 58 0.72 -5.48 -25.20
N SER A 59 -0.36 -5.43 -25.98
CA SER A 59 -1.67 -4.94 -25.52
C SER A 59 -2.37 -6.03 -24.70
N ALA A 60 -3.22 -5.64 -23.77
CA ALA A 60 -3.85 -6.57 -22.85
C ALA A 60 -5.27 -6.13 -22.47
N ILE A 61 -6.12 -7.11 -22.17
CA ILE A 61 -7.37 -6.90 -21.45
C ILE A 61 -7.07 -7.10 -19.98
N MET A 62 -7.50 -6.17 -19.14
CA MET A 62 -7.27 -6.16 -17.70
C MET A 62 -8.60 -6.03 -16.98
N ARG A 63 -8.68 -6.48 -15.72
CA ARG A 63 -9.80 -6.12 -14.85
C ARG A 63 -9.83 -4.60 -14.69
N TYR A 64 -11.00 -4.01 -14.87
CA TYR A 64 -11.19 -2.63 -14.51
C TYR A 64 -11.24 -2.52 -12.98
N ILE A 65 -10.34 -1.73 -12.41
CA ILE A 65 -10.35 -1.40 -11.00
C ILE A 65 -11.11 -0.09 -10.85
N GLU A 66 -12.26 -0.15 -10.17
CA GLU A 66 -13.09 1.02 -9.89
C GLU A 66 -12.38 1.96 -8.91
N GLY A 67 -12.45 3.26 -9.17
CA GLY A 67 -11.83 4.28 -8.34
C GLY A 67 -10.97 5.26 -9.13
N GLU A 68 -10.17 6.01 -8.40
CA GLU A 68 -9.29 7.06 -8.91
C GLU A 68 -7.87 6.80 -8.42
N ASN A 69 -6.86 7.26 -9.17
CA ASN A 69 -5.49 7.13 -8.70
C ASN A 69 -5.22 8.11 -7.53
N CYS A 70 -4.31 7.72 -6.63
CA CYS A 70 -4.01 8.52 -5.44
C CYS A 70 -3.22 9.82 -5.75
N PHE A 71 -2.68 9.99 -6.96
CA PHE A 71 -1.98 11.23 -7.35
C PHE A 71 -2.95 12.40 -7.58
N THR A 72 -4.11 12.13 -8.18
CA THR A 72 -5.14 13.15 -8.45
C THR A 72 -5.87 13.63 -7.18
N TYR A 73 -5.55 13.07 -6.01
CA TYR A 73 -6.26 13.38 -4.76
C TYR A 73 -5.88 14.76 -4.19
N GLN A 74 -6.77 15.72 -4.39
CA GLN A 74 -6.83 16.96 -3.61
C GLN A 74 -7.21 16.70 -2.13
N ASN A 75 -7.77 15.52 -1.79
CA ASN A 75 -8.22 15.16 -0.44
C ASN A 75 -7.40 14.03 0.21
N LYS A 76 -6.12 14.29 0.47
CA LYS A 76 -5.21 13.44 1.28
C LYS A 76 -5.79 12.94 2.61
N LYS A 77 -6.84 13.59 3.12
CA LYS A 77 -7.53 13.25 4.37
C LYS A 77 -8.29 11.92 4.29
N GLU A 78 -8.87 11.54 3.15
CA GLU A 78 -9.72 10.34 3.09
C GLU A 78 -8.91 9.06 3.15
N ILE A 79 -7.78 9.00 2.44
CA ILE A 79 -6.92 7.83 2.38
C ILE A 79 -6.50 7.42 3.80
N VAL A 80 -6.00 8.37 4.60
CA VAL A 80 -5.53 8.11 5.98
C VAL A 80 -6.64 7.77 6.98
N THR A 81 -7.90 7.89 6.58
CA THR A 81 -9.06 7.46 7.38
C THR A 81 -9.59 6.08 6.99
N LEU A 82 -8.99 5.44 5.98
CA LEU A 82 -9.42 4.11 5.55
C LEU A 82 -9.24 3.07 6.66
N PRO A 83 -10.10 2.02 6.67
CA PRO A 83 -9.93 0.91 7.57
C PRO A 83 -8.54 0.28 7.45
N SER A 84 -8.00 -0.23 8.56
CA SER A 84 -6.71 -0.93 8.57
C SER A 84 -6.66 -2.13 7.62
N GLU A 85 -7.81 -2.71 7.31
CA GLU A 85 -7.97 -3.79 6.35
C GLU A 85 -7.59 -3.39 4.92
N SER A 86 -7.86 -2.15 4.52
CA SER A 86 -7.56 -1.66 3.18
C SER A 86 -6.06 -1.60 2.93
N TYR A 87 -5.32 -1.10 3.93
CA TYR A 87 -3.86 -1.09 3.93
C TYR A 87 -3.25 -2.48 4.03
N HIS A 88 -3.85 -3.37 4.83
CA HIS A 88 -3.39 -4.74 4.97
C HIS A 88 -3.53 -5.52 3.66
N ARG A 89 -4.64 -5.39 2.94
CA ARG A 89 -4.81 -5.99 1.62
C ARG A 89 -3.80 -5.47 0.60
N LEU A 90 -3.57 -4.16 0.56
CA LEU A 90 -2.55 -3.55 -0.29
C LEU A 90 -1.15 -4.08 0.04
N PHE A 91 -0.81 -4.15 1.33
CA PHE A 91 0.44 -4.72 1.80
C PHE A 91 0.62 -6.17 1.33
N LYS A 92 -0.39 -7.03 1.51
CA LYS A 92 -0.33 -8.42 1.04
C LYS A 92 -0.19 -8.54 -0.47
N GLN A 93 -0.83 -7.65 -1.24
CA GLN A 93 -0.68 -7.60 -2.69
C GLN A 93 0.77 -7.33 -3.09
N ILE A 94 1.43 -6.36 -2.44
CA ILE A 94 2.82 -6.00 -2.72
C ILE A 94 3.79 -7.10 -2.24
N CYS A 95 3.55 -7.73 -1.08
CA CYS A 95 4.32 -8.90 -0.64
C CYS A 95 4.24 -10.05 -1.66
N HIS A 96 3.03 -10.38 -2.11
CA HIS A 96 2.83 -11.42 -3.11
C HIS A 96 3.55 -11.10 -4.42
N ALA A 97 3.54 -9.84 -4.86
CA ALA A 97 4.31 -9.42 -6.02
C ALA A 97 5.81 -9.62 -5.83
N LYS A 98 6.35 -9.21 -4.67
CA LYS A 98 7.76 -9.37 -4.32
C LYS A 98 8.21 -10.83 -4.33
N GLU A 99 7.43 -11.74 -3.73
CA GLU A 99 7.73 -13.19 -3.74
C GLU A 99 7.76 -13.77 -5.17
N ASN A 100 7.14 -13.09 -6.14
CA ASN A 100 7.13 -13.45 -7.56
C ASN A 100 8.13 -12.64 -8.41
N ASN A 101 9.14 -12.02 -7.80
CA ASN A 101 10.14 -11.19 -8.47
C ASN A 101 9.55 -10.01 -9.26
N MET A 102 8.43 -9.48 -8.77
CA MET A 102 7.82 -8.26 -9.28
C MET A 102 8.06 -7.13 -8.26
N VAL A 103 8.35 -5.94 -8.77
CA VAL A 103 8.58 -4.74 -7.98
C VAL A 103 7.40 -3.80 -8.18
N PHE A 104 6.92 -3.24 -7.08
CA PHE A 104 5.90 -2.21 -7.11
C PHE A 104 6.54 -0.86 -7.44
N ASP A 105 6.13 -0.26 -8.56
CA ASP A 105 6.54 1.10 -8.91
C ASP A 105 5.86 2.09 -7.96
N CYS A 106 6.63 2.59 -6.99
CA CYS A 106 6.17 3.28 -5.78
C CYS A 106 5.65 4.71 -6.03
N ASP A 107 4.78 4.87 -7.02
CA ASP A 107 4.15 6.12 -7.41
C ASP A 107 2.67 6.13 -6.97
N ALA A 108 2.19 7.30 -6.51
CA ALA A 108 0.79 7.49 -6.12
C ALA A 108 -0.19 7.20 -7.27
N THR A 109 0.22 7.42 -8.52
CA THR A 109 -0.57 7.11 -9.72
C THR A 109 -0.83 5.61 -9.89
N ASN A 110 0.02 4.77 -9.28
CA ASN A 110 -0.05 3.31 -9.34
C ASN A 110 -0.82 2.68 -8.18
N ILE A 111 -1.51 3.48 -7.37
CA ILE A 111 -2.48 3.01 -6.37
C ILE A 111 -3.85 3.59 -6.71
N ILE A 112 -4.82 2.71 -6.92
CA ILE A 112 -6.22 3.08 -7.11
C ILE A 112 -6.94 3.04 -5.77
N TYR A 113 -7.59 4.16 -5.41
CA TYR A 113 -8.49 4.26 -4.28
C TYR A 113 -9.94 4.17 -4.75
N ASN A 114 -10.68 3.21 -4.19
CA ASN A 114 -12.11 3.08 -4.36
C ASN A 114 -12.83 3.68 -3.15
N ALA A 115 -13.46 4.84 -3.33
CA ALA A 115 -14.14 5.56 -2.26
C ALA A 115 -15.42 4.88 -1.77
N LYS A 116 -16.07 4.08 -2.62
CA LYS A 116 -17.31 3.37 -2.30
C LYS A 116 -17.03 2.16 -1.40
N ASP A 117 -16.05 1.35 -1.79
CA ASP A 117 -15.70 0.12 -1.06
C ASP A 117 -14.60 0.34 -0.01
N LYS A 118 -14.05 1.56 0.05
CA LYS A 118 -12.95 1.96 0.94
C LYS A 118 -11.72 1.07 0.77
N THR A 119 -11.36 0.71 -0.46
CA THR A 119 -10.20 -0.16 -0.76
C THR A 119 -9.07 0.58 -1.47
N LEU A 120 -7.85 0.05 -1.33
CA LEU A 120 -6.68 0.44 -2.10
C LEU A 120 -6.22 -0.75 -2.95
N THR A 121 -5.77 -0.49 -4.17
CA THR A 121 -5.26 -1.55 -5.07
C THR A 121 -4.07 -1.03 -5.85
N ALA A 122 -2.94 -1.72 -5.73
CA ALA A 122 -1.75 -1.42 -6.52
C ALA A 122 -1.92 -1.94 -7.96
N ILE A 123 -1.37 -1.20 -8.90
CA ILE A 123 -1.27 -1.53 -10.33
C ILE A 123 0.17 -1.25 -10.81
N ASP A 124 0.45 -1.60 -12.07
CA ASP A 124 1.71 -1.30 -12.77
C ASP A 124 2.99 -1.78 -12.05
N PHE A 125 3.03 -3.08 -11.77
CA PHE A 125 4.24 -3.75 -11.29
C PHE A 125 5.17 -4.08 -12.46
N TYR A 126 6.47 -3.85 -12.27
CA TYR A 126 7.49 -4.27 -13.23
C TYR A 126 8.27 -5.49 -12.74
N LYS A 127 8.90 -6.20 -13.66
CA LYS A 127 9.72 -7.36 -13.32
C LYS A 127 11.06 -6.89 -12.77
N MET A 128 11.49 -7.46 -11.65
CA MET A 128 12.80 -7.18 -11.06
C MET A 128 13.92 -7.50 -12.06
N ASP A 129 14.83 -6.54 -12.27
CA ASP A 129 16.05 -6.79 -13.03
C ASP A 129 16.97 -7.71 -12.23
N LYS A 130 17.37 -8.82 -12.83
CA LYS A 130 18.26 -9.80 -12.19
C LYS A 130 19.67 -9.24 -11.98
N ASN A 131 20.10 -8.30 -12.81
CA ASN A 131 21.42 -7.68 -12.71
C ASN A 131 21.46 -6.55 -11.68
N TYR A 132 20.29 -5.96 -11.39
CA TYR A 132 20.11 -4.88 -10.44
C TYR A 132 18.94 -5.20 -9.50
N PRO A 133 19.11 -6.18 -8.59
CA PRO A 133 18.02 -6.61 -7.72
C PRO A 133 17.63 -5.47 -6.78
N GLU A 134 16.36 -5.11 -6.81
CA GLU A 134 15.81 -4.07 -5.94
C GLU A 134 15.22 -4.70 -4.68
N ASN A 135 15.83 -4.39 -3.53
CA ASN A 135 15.22 -4.76 -2.25
C ASN A 135 14.31 -3.64 -1.75
N VAL A 136 13.12 -3.54 -2.35
CA VAL A 136 12.13 -2.55 -1.92
C VAL A 136 11.23 -3.19 -0.83
N PRO A 137 11.22 -2.65 0.40
CA PRO A 137 10.43 -3.24 1.47
C PRO A 137 8.95 -2.79 1.38
N PRO A 138 7.96 -3.72 1.49
CA PRO A 138 6.58 -3.41 1.12
C PRO A 138 5.91 -2.27 1.92
N LEU A 139 6.08 -2.20 3.25
CA LEU A 139 5.50 -1.11 4.05
C LEU A 139 6.12 0.25 3.67
N SER A 140 7.44 0.29 3.53
CA SER A 140 8.19 1.48 3.11
C SER A 140 7.81 1.92 1.68
N SER A 141 7.55 0.98 0.77
CA SER A 141 7.05 1.26 -0.59
C SER A 141 5.69 1.97 -0.56
N ILE A 142 4.73 1.45 0.20
CA ILE A 142 3.39 2.05 0.30
C ILE A 142 3.48 3.44 0.91
N PHE A 143 4.29 3.61 1.97
CA PHE A 143 4.51 4.94 2.55
C PHE A 143 5.09 5.91 1.52
N SER A 144 6.07 5.48 0.73
CA SER A 144 6.69 6.34 -0.30
C SER A 144 5.70 6.77 -1.38
N ALA A 145 4.82 5.86 -1.80
CA ALA A 145 3.83 6.14 -2.82
C ALA A 145 2.71 7.07 -2.32
N LEU A 146 2.38 7.03 -1.02
CA LEU A 146 1.23 7.75 -0.47
C LEU A 146 1.60 8.95 0.40
N CYS A 147 2.85 9.11 0.83
CA CYS A 147 3.23 10.20 1.71
C CYS A 147 3.24 11.55 1.01
N SER A 148 3.13 12.60 1.81
CA SER A 148 3.33 13.96 1.35
C SER A 148 4.82 14.29 1.36
N HIS A 149 5.42 14.39 0.16
CA HIS A 149 6.85 14.72 0.00
C HIS A 149 7.20 16.17 0.32
N LYS A 150 6.23 17.09 0.17
CA LYS A 150 6.35 18.48 0.59
C LYS A 150 5.56 18.67 1.88
N THR A 151 6.21 18.49 3.02
CA THR A 151 5.60 18.73 4.34
C THR A 151 5.62 20.20 4.69
N ASP A 152 5.00 21.02 3.83
CA ASP A 152 4.99 22.48 3.95
C ASP A 152 3.88 22.95 4.91
N THR A 153 2.90 22.08 5.19
CA THR A 153 1.75 22.39 6.04
C THR A 153 1.58 21.39 7.18
N PHE A 154 0.96 21.85 8.27
CA PHE A 154 0.52 20.98 9.36
C PHE A 154 -0.36 19.82 8.87
N GLN A 155 -1.16 20.03 7.82
CA GLN A 155 -2.01 18.98 7.25
C GLN A 155 -1.20 17.86 6.61
N ASP A 156 -0.09 18.18 5.93
CA ASP A 156 0.81 17.20 5.33
C ASP A 156 1.52 16.37 6.40
N ILE A 157 1.95 17.02 7.49
CA ILE A 157 2.56 16.34 8.65
C ILE A 157 1.57 15.39 9.31
N GLN A 158 0.34 15.85 9.56
CA GLN A 158 -0.73 15.01 10.13
C GLN A 158 -1.10 13.84 9.20
N HIS A 159 -1.13 14.07 7.89
CA HIS A 159 -1.34 13.01 6.92
C HIS A 159 -0.24 11.94 7.03
N ASN A 160 1.04 12.34 7.03
CA ASN A 160 2.14 11.39 7.14
C ASN A 160 2.10 10.59 8.46
N LYS A 161 1.76 11.24 9.59
CA LYS A 161 1.55 10.60 10.90
C LYS A 161 0.44 9.55 10.87
N LEU A 162 -0.72 9.91 10.33
CA LEU A 162 -1.85 8.99 10.24
C LEU A 162 -1.56 7.83 9.27
N LEU A 163 -0.88 8.10 8.15
CA LEU A 163 -0.48 7.10 7.17
C LEU A 163 0.47 6.07 7.79
N VAL A 164 1.55 6.50 8.45
CA VAL A 164 2.47 5.57 9.11
C VAL A 164 1.75 4.75 10.18
N GLY A 165 0.85 5.37 10.96
CA GLY A 165 0.04 4.66 11.94
C GLY A 165 -0.85 3.57 11.32
N ALA A 166 -1.48 3.85 10.18
CA ALA A 166 -2.30 2.88 9.46
C ALA A 166 -1.45 1.71 8.92
N LEU A 167 -0.28 2.00 8.37
CA LEU A 167 0.65 0.98 7.84
C LEU A 167 1.23 0.09 8.95
N LEU A 168 1.62 0.67 10.08
CA LEU A 168 2.06 -0.10 11.25
C LEU A 168 0.96 -1.05 11.72
N LYS A 169 -0.28 -0.56 11.86
CA LYS A 169 -1.42 -1.41 12.25
C LYS A 169 -1.70 -2.53 11.24
N ALA A 170 -1.57 -2.24 9.95
CA ALA A 170 -1.71 -3.24 8.90
C ALA A 170 -0.64 -4.32 8.99
N GLY A 171 0.64 -3.95 9.16
CA GLY A 171 1.72 -4.91 9.35
C GLY A 171 1.56 -5.73 10.64
N LEU A 172 1.09 -5.11 11.73
CA LEU A 172 0.87 -5.80 13.02
C LEU A 172 -0.18 -6.91 12.94
N LYS A 173 -1.10 -6.90 11.97
CA LYS A 173 -2.05 -8.01 11.76
C LYS A 173 -1.35 -9.32 11.40
N GLU A 174 -0.28 -9.24 10.63
CA GLU A 174 0.52 -10.42 10.24
C GLU A 174 1.44 -10.91 11.38
N MET A 175 1.56 -10.13 12.45
CA MET A 175 2.31 -10.48 13.66
C MET A 175 1.42 -11.11 14.73
N GLU A 176 0.10 -11.22 14.52
CA GLU A 176 -0.81 -11.83 15.51
C GLU A 176 -0.53 -13.33 15.68
N TYR A 177 -0.76 -13.85 16.88
CA TYR A 177 -0.50 -15.26 17.20
C TYR A 177 -1.33 -16.19 16.32
N GLY A 178 -0.70 -17.24 15.79
CA GLY A 178 -1.30 -18.21 14.87
C GLY A 178 -1.40 -17.72 13.42
N VAL A 179 -1.11 -16.44 13.13
CA VAL A 179 -1.10 -15.92 11.76
C VAL A 179 0.22 -16.27 11.09
N LYS A 180 0.17 -16.97 9.96
CA LYS A 180 1.35 -17.17 9.11
C LYS A 180 1.64 -15.89 8.32
N PRO A 181 2.80 -15.22 8.52
CA PRO A 181 3.12 -14.00 7.80
C PRO A 181 3.20 -14.23 6.29
N CYS A 182 2.75 -13.25 5.50
CA CYS A 182 2.80 -13.30 4.04
C CYS A 182 4.20 -13.09 3.42
N ILE A 183 5.23 -12.83 4.23
CA ILE A 183 6.64 -12.75 3.84
C ILE A 183 7.52 -13.01 5.07
N SER A 184 8.84 -13.13 4.93
CA SER A 184 9.75 -13.19 6.07
C SER A 184 9.58 -11.98 7.01
N ILE A 185 9.66 -12.18 8.33
CA ILE A 185 9.51 -11.11 9.34
C ILE A 185 10.52 -9.97 9.13
N SER A 186 11.72 -10.27 8.66
CA SER A 186 12.76 -9.28 8.34
C SER A 186 12.37 -8.35 7.18
N GLU A 187 11.48 -8.81 6.29
CA GLU A 187 11.05 -8.10 5.09
C GLU A 187 9.85 -7.17 5.33
N PHE A 188 9.15 -7.30 6.46
CA PHE A 188 8.07 -6.38 6.85
C PHE A 188 8.58 -4.95 7.05
N ASP A 189 9.82 -4.83 7.53
CA ASP A 189 10.58 -3.58 7.52
C ASP A 189 9.94 -2.42 8.31
N PHE A 190 9.34 -2.72 9.47
CA PHE A 190 8.79 -1.69 10.34
C PHE A 190 9.81 -0.60 10.71
N ASN A 191 11.06 -0.98 10.97
CA ASN A 191 12.08 -0.03 11.39
C ASN A 191 12.47 0.95 10.28
N LYS A 192 12.66 0.52 9.01
CA LYS A 192 12.93 1.52 7.97
C LYS A 192 11.68 2.32 7.60
N LEU A 193 10.46 1.77 7.77
CA LEU A 193 9.25 2.59 7.67
C LEU A 193 9.29 3.75 8.68
N LEU A 194 9.60 3.47 9.95
CA LEU A 194 9.72 4.48 11.01
C LEU A 194 10.83 5.50 10.71
N LEU A 195 12.02 5.05 10.29
CA LEU A 195 13.11 5.94 9.87
C LEU A 195 12.73 6.81 8.67
N LYS A 196 12.00 6.24 7.69
CA LYS A 196 11.54 6.98 6.53
C LYS A 196 10.50 8.02 6.92
N PHE A 197 9.60 7.69 7.83
CA PHE A 197 8.65 8.64 8.40
C PHE A 197 9.37 9.78 9.15
N GLU A 198 10.36 9.46 10.00
CA GLU A 198 11.17 10.45 10.72
C GLU A 198 11.87 11.42 9.77
N ALA A 199 12.44 10.93 8.67
CA ALA A 199 13.06 11.77 7.64
C ALA A 199 12.07 12.73 6.94
N HIS A 200 10.77 12.41 6.95
CA HIS A 200 9.71 13.24 6.39
C HIS A 200 8.93 14.03 7.45
N ASN A 201 9.30 13.93 8.73
CA ASN A 201 8.55 14.54 9.82
C ASN A 201 9.39 15.65 10.46
N THR A 202 8.93 16.90 10.30
CA THR A 202 9.61 18.10 10.81
C THR A 202 9.25 18.42 12.27
N GLU A 203 8.21 17.81 12.83
CA GLU A 203 7.80 18.01 14.22
C GLU A 203 8.57 17.11 15.19
N GLN A 204 8.86 17.59 16.39
CA GLN A 204 9.39 16.73 17.44
C GLN A 204 8.34 15.67 17.82
N LEU A 205 8.74 14.40 17.77
CA LEU A 205 7.89 13.29 18.21
C LEU A 205 7.92 13.20 19.74
N PRO A 206 6.80 12.85 20.39
CA PRO A 206 6.74 12.73 21.83
C PRO A 206 7.62 11.56 22.31
N ALA A 207 8.09 11.60 23.56
CA ALA A 207 8.95 10.56 24.13
C ALA A 207 8.36 9.14 24.04
N GLN A 208 7.03 9.04 24.05
CA GLN A 208 6.24 7.82 23.85
C GLN A 208 6.57 7.11 22.52
N TYR A 209 7.05 7.83 21.51
CA TYR A 209 7.44 7.27 20.21
C TYR A 209 8.62 6.29 20.30
N GLU A 210 9.57 6.50 21.21
CA GLU A 210 10.68 5.56 21.40
C GLU A 210 10.21 4.24 22.02
N PHE A 211 9.18 4.28 22.88
CA PHE A 211 8.53 3.07 23.37
C PHE A 211 7.79 2.31 22.26
N LEU A 212 7.25 3.02 21.26
CA LEU A 212 6.65 2.39 20.08
C LEU A 212 7.70 1.62 19.27
N LYS A 213 8.84 2.24 18.94
CA LYS A 213 9.96 1.58 18.25
C LYS A 213 10.41 0.30 18.95
N LYS A 214 10.62 0.40 20.28
CA LYS A 214 11.00 -0.76 21.09
C LYS A 214 9.92 -1.85 21.07
N SER A 215 8.66 -1.47 21.20
CA SER A 215 7.54 -2.44 21.19
C SER A 215 7.43 -3.16 19.86
N ILE A 216 7.64 -2.48 18.73
CA ILE A 216 7.67 -3.11 17.41
C ILE A 216 8.80 -4.13 17.31
N THR A 217 10.00 -3.80 17.79
CA THR A 217 11.14 -4.72 17.81
C THR A 217 10.86 -5.94 18.68
N ASP A 218 10.31 -5.74 19.90
CA ASP A 218 9.88 -6.83 20.78
C ASP A 218 8.87 -7.75 20.09
N ILE A 219 7.89 -7.18 19.37
CA ILE A 219 6.88 -7.94 18.63
C ILE A 219 7.52 -8.80 17.53
N GLN A 220 8.49 -8.28 16.77
CA GLN A 220 9.19 -9.06 15.75
C GLN A 220 9.95 -10.24 16.37
N CYS A 221 10.63 -10.02 17.49
CA CYS A 221 11.33 -11.07 18.23
C CYS A 221 10.36 -12.13 18.77
N LEU A 222 9.24 -11.72 19.37
CA LEU A 222 8.21 -12.64 19.86
C LEU A 222 7.57 -13.41 18.70
N LYS A 223 7.33 -12.76 17.55
CA LYS A 223 6.79 -13.45 16.38
C LYS A 223 7.75 -14.51 15.84
N LEU A 224 9.06 -14.24 15.84
CA LEU A 224 10.07 -15.24 15.48
C LEU A 224 10.05 -16.44 16.45
N LYS A 225 9.95 -16.19 17.75
CA LYS A 225 9.81 -17.24 18.78
C LYS A 225 8.57 -18.10 18.57
N GLU A 226 7.44 -17.48 18.29
CA GLU A 226 6.20 -18.18 17.93
C GLU A 226 6.41 -19.10 16.71
N LEU A 227 7.05 -18.61 15.66
CA LEU A 227 7.28 -19.38 14.43
C LEU A 227 8.19 -20.59 14.63
N ILE A 228 9.06 -20.59 15.65
CA ILE A 228 9.88 -21.75 16.03
C ILE A 228 9.22 -22.65 17.08
N GLY A 229 7.97 -22.36 17.46
CA GLY A 229 7.15 -23.20 18.33
C GLY A 229 7.17 -22.83 19.81
N GLU A 230 7.77 -21.69 20.21
CA GLU A 230 7.66 -21.21 21.59
C GLU A 230 6.24 -20.67 21.86
N ASP A 231 5.67 -21.01 23.02
CA ASP A 231 4.40 -20.43 23.45
C ASP A 231 4.59 -19.03 24.01
N VAL A 232 4.41 -18.04 23.13
CA VAL A 232 4.46 -16.61 23.45
C VAL A 232 3.10 -15.94 23.31
N LYS A 233 2.00 -16.70 23.27
CA LYS A 233 0.66 -16.20 22.91
C LYS A 233 0.23 -14.97 23.71
N ASN A 234 0.39 -15.03 25.02
CA ASN A 234 -0.02 -13.95 25.93
C ASN A 234 0.93 -12.74 25.81
N GLU A 235 2.24 -12.97 25.74
CA GLU A 235 3.24 -11.90 25.62
C GLU A 235 3.10 -11.15 24.30
N LEU A 236 3.01 -11.88 23.18
CA LEU A 236 2.84 -11.33 21.85
C LEU A 236 1.50 -10.56 21.74
N GLY A 237 0.41 -11.17 22.19
CA GLY A 237 -0.91 -10.51 22.20
C GLY A 237 -0.93 -9.22 23.04
N GLY A 238 -0.32 -9.26 24.23
CA GLY A 238 -0.16 -8.09 25.10
C GLY A 238 0.66 -6.98 24.46
N LYS A 239 1.81 -7.33 23.85
CA LYS A 239 2.69 -6.38 23.18
C LYS A 239 2.06 -5.76 21.94
N ILE A 240 1.35 -6.54 21.12
CA ILE A 240 0.59 -6.01 19.97
C ILE A 240 -0.49 -5.02 20.42
N LYS A 241 -1.25 -5.35 21.47
CA LYS A 241 -2.26 -4.45 22.03
C LYS A 241 -1.64 -3.14 22.52
N PHE A 242 -0.50 -3.23 23.22
CA PHE A 242 0.25 -2.08 23.69
C PHE A 242 0.78 -1.21 22.53
N ALA A 243 1.38 -1.84 21.51
CA ALA A 243 1.87 -1.12 20.32
C ALA A 243 0.72 -0.43 19.55
N LYS A 244 -0.43 -1.10 19.38
CA LYS A 244 -1.62 -0.48 18.75
C LYS A 244 -2.08 0.76 19.54
N ALA A 245 -2.10 0.69 20.88
CA ALA A 245 -2.43 1.83 21.73
C ALA A 245 -1.40 2.98 21.61
N LEU A 246 -0.10 2.66 21.57
CA LEU A 246 0.95 3.66 21.34
C LEU A 246 0.84 4.31 19.96
N ILE A 247 0.48 3.56 18.93
CA ILE A 247 0.21 4.13 17.59
C ILE A 247 -0.94 5.13 17.67
N ASP A 248 -2.04 4.75 18.33
CA ASP A 248 -3.18 5.65 18.51
C ASP A 248 -2.79 6.93 19.26
N GLN A 249 -2.01 6.78 20.33
CA GLN A 249 -1.54 7.88 21.16
C GLN A 249 -0.57 8.80 20.42
N VAL A 250 0.46 8.25 19.77
CA VAL A 250 1.58 9.04 19.25
C VAL A 250 1.35 9.54 17.83
N LEU A 251 0.61 8.76 17.02
CA LEU A 251 0.48 8.98 15.59
C LEU A 251 -0.95 9.32 15.15
N CYS A 252 -1.95 9.11 16.02
CA CYS A 252 -3.36 9.35 15.69
C CYS A 252 -4.10 10.30 16.65
N GLU A 253 -3.44 10.90 17.65
CA GLU A 253 -4.08 11.72 18.70
C GLU A 253 -4.78 13.00 18.21
N SER A 254 -4.66 13.36 16.93
CA SER A 254 -5.53 14.36 16.32
C SER A 254 -7.01 13.96 16.23
N ARG A 255 -7.38 12.71 16.60
CA ARG A 255 -8.79 12.28 16.71
C ARG A 255 -9.52 12.76 17.97
N ASN A 256 -8.82 13.13 19.05
CA ASN A 256 -9.49 13.42 20.33
C ASN A 256 -9.44 14.88 20.81
N SER A 257 -8.66 15.76 20.15
CA SER A 257 -8.48 17.14 20.63
C SER A 257 -9.14 18.24 19.78
N ASN A 258 -9.63 17.98 18.55
CA ASN A 258 -10.10 19.04 17.66
C ASN A 258 -11.47 18.85 16.95
N PHE A 259 -12.37 18.02 17.48
CA PHE A 259 -13.81 18.07 17.09
C PHE A 259 -14.77 18.38 18.24
N LYS A 260 -14.24 18.73 19.43
CA LYS A 260 -15.05 19.16 20.59
C LYS A 260 -15.18 20.67 20.79
N ASN A 261 -14.57 21.51 19.95
CA ASN A 261 -14.58 22.97 20.13
C ASN A 261 -15.07 23.77 18.91
N VAL A 262 -16.21 23.41 18.32
CA VAL A 262 -17.03 24.36 17.54
C VAL A 262 -18.51 24.19 17.89
N VAL A 263 -18.84 24.37 19.17
CA VAL A 263 -20.15 24.88 19.59
C VAL A 263 -19.88 25.89 20.69
N LEU A 264 -19.25 27.01 20.33
CA LEU A 264 -19.34 28.27 21.06
C LEU A 264 -19.11 29.38 20.04
N TRP A 265 -20.19 29.75 19.35
CA TRP A 265 -20.36 31.14 18.92
C TRP A 265 -21.66 31.62 19.59
N GLN A 266 -21.45 32.53 20.54
CA GLN A 266 -22.43 33.52 20.95
C GLN A 266 -22.81 34.39 19.75
#